data_AF-A0AAD9G4D8-F1
#
_entry.id   AF-A0AAD9G4D8-F1
#
_cell.length_a   1.000
_cell.length_b   1.000
_cell.length_c   1.000
_cell.angle_alpha   90.00
_cell.angle_beta   90.00
_cell.angle_gamma   90.00
#
_symmetry.space_group_name_H-M   'P 1'
#
loop_
_entity.id
_entity.type
_entity.pdbx_description
1 polymer ?
#
loop_
_entity_poly.entity_id
_entity_poly.type
_entity_poly.pdbx_seq_one_letter_code
_entity_poly.pdbx_strand_id
1 'polypeptide(L)' 'MRCILTNYRSGMTLPTRQDFATTLLDSVYAAEVLSVTEELKEHQPVAIVCDGWSDPNSESVINFMVTSPFIRPIVLVI' A
#
# COMPACT_ATOMS: atom_id res chain seq x y z
N MET A 1 -3.82 -18.78 -13.48
CA MET A 1 -4.06 -17.31 -13.60
C MET A 1 -3.77 -16.77 -14.99
N ARG A 2 -2.62 -17.04 -15.63
CA ARG A 2 -2.32 -16.54 -16.99
C ARG A 2 -3.38 -16.88 -18.06
N CYS A 3 -3.88 -18.12 -18.09
CA CYS A 3 -4.84 -18.56 -19.12
C CYS A 3 -6.19 -17.83 -19.07
N ILE A 4 -6.62 -17.35 -17.89
CA ILE A 4 -7.93 -16.71 -17.70
C ILE A 4 -7.92 -15.30 -18.30
N LEU A 5 -6.84 -14.55 -18.09
CA LEU A 5 -6.72 -13.17 -18.58
C LEU A 5 -6.46 -13.11 -20.10
N THR A 6 -5.77 -14.11 -20.68
CA THR A 6 -5.56 -14.20 -22.13
C THR A 6 -6.82 -14.55 -22.93
N ASN A 7 -7.84 -15.15 -22.29
CA ASN A 7 -9.13 -15.44 -22.93
C ASN A 7 -9.96 -14.19 -23.22
N TYR A 8 -9.77 -13.10 -22.46
CA TYR A 8 -10.51 -11.85 -22.64
C TYR A 8 -9.97 -10.96 -23.78
N ARG A 9 -8.67 -11.05 -24.08
CA ARG A 9 -8.05 -10.44 -25.27
C ARG A 9 -6.88 -11.29 -25.78
N SER A 10 -7.14 -12.06 -26.82
CA SER A 10 -6.10 -12.76 -27.58
C SER A 10 -5.18 -11.74 -28.25
N GLY A 11 -3.95 -11.60 -27.74
CA GLY A 11 -2.94 -10.67 -28.26
C GLY A 11 -2.40 -9.67 -27.23
N MET A 12 -2.96 -9.63 -26.02
CA MET A 12 -2.41 -8.79 -24.95
C MET A 12 -1.24 -9.50 -24.27
N THR A 13 -0.05 -8.88 -24.31
CA THR A 13 1.08 -9.31 -23.48
C THR A 13 0.75 -9.00 -22.03
N LEU A 14 0.64 -10.04 -21.19
CA LEU A 14 0.38 -9.84 -19.77
C LEU A 14 1.62 -9.25 -19.09
N PRO A 15 1.45 -8.22 -18.23
CA PRO A 15 2.53 -7.71 -17.40
C PRO A 15 3.17 -8.84 -16.59
N THR A 16 4.48 -8.77 -16.48
CA THR A 16 5.26 -9.67 -15.64
C THR A 16 5.06 -9.31 -14.17
N ARG A 17 5.41 -10.25 -13.27
CA ARG A 17 5.44 -9.96 -11.83
C ARG A 17 6.35 -8.76 -11.53
N GLN A 18 7.44 -8.59 -12.30
CA GLN A 18 8.34 -7.46 -12.13
C GLN A 18 7.65 -6.14 -12.45
N ASP A 19 6.90 -6.08 -13.55
CA ASP A 19 6.16 -4.87 -13.96
C ASP A 19 5.14 -4.44 -12.89
N PHE A 20 4.53 -5.41 -12.20
CA PHE A 20 3.66 -5.15 -11.05
C PHE A 20 4.42 -4.72 -9.80
N ALA A 21 5.52 -5.40 -9.48
CA ALA A 21 6.27 -5.20 -8.23
C ALA A 21 7.18 -3.96 -8.22
N THR A 22 7.35 -3.30 -9.37
CA THR A 22 8.12 -2.07 -9.50
C THR A 22 7.22 -0.92 -9.93
N THR A 23 7.19 -0.60 -11.21
CA THR A 23 6.66 0.66 -11.74
C THR A 23 5.20 0.87 -11.39
N LEU A 24 4.35 -0.17 -11.46
CA LEU A 24 2.95 0.00 -11.13
C LEU A 24 2.76 0.23 -9.62
N LEU A 25 3.40 -0.60 -8.78
CA LEU A 25 3.31 -0.46 -7.33
C LEU A 25 3.83 0.90 -6.85
N ASP A 26 4.98 1.34 -7.36
CA ASP A 26 5.58 2.63 -7.03
C ASP A 26 4.66 3.79 -7.41
N SER A 27 4.06 3.73 -8.61
CA SER A 27 3.16 4.78 -9.09
C SER A 27 1.87 4.89 -8.27
N VAL A 28 1.25 3.75 -7.96
CA VAL A 28 0.02 3.70 -7.14
C VAL A 28 0.34 4.13 -5.72
N TYR A 29 1.45 3.65 -5.15
CA TYR A 29 1.88 4.05 -3.82
C TYR A 29 2.10 5.57 -3.73
N ALA A 30 2.80 6.16 -4.69
CA ALA A 30 3.02 7.61 -4.72
C ALA A 30 1.71 8.41 -4.82
N ALA A 31 0.76 7.95 -5.63
CA ALA A 31 -0.54 8.59 -5.77
C ALA A 31 -1.36 8.51 -4.45
N GLU A 32 -1.39 7.35 -3.81
CA GLU A 32 -2.10 7.14 -2.54
C GLU A 32 -1.48 7.97 -1.41
N VAL A 33 -0.15 7.99 -1.29
CA VAL A 33 0.56 8.82 -0.29
C VAL A 33 0.20 10.29 -0.46
N LEU A 34 0.18 10.79 -1.71
CA LEU A 34 -0.17 12.19 -1.98
C LEU A 34 -1.62 12.50 -1.58
N SER A 35 -2.57 11.69 -2.04
CA SER A 35 -4.00 11.85 -1.72
C SER A 35 -4.25 11.90 -0.21
N VAL A 36 -3.63 10.97 0.52
CA VAL A 36 -3.84 10.86 1.96
C VAL A 36 -3.14 11.99 2.70
N THR A 37 -1.96 12.41 2.25
CA THR A 37 -1.27 13.56 2.84
C THR A 37 -2.10 14.83 2.73
N GLU A 38 -2.81 15.02 1.62
CA GLU A 38 -3.75 16.14 1.45
C GLU A 38 -4.95 16.02 2.41
N GLU A 39 -5.55 14.84 2.49
CA GLU A 39 -6.68 14.56 3.40
C GLU A 39 -6.31 14.75 4.88
N LEU A 40 -5.12 14.32 5.29
CA LEU A 40 -4.59 14.51 6.64
C LEU A 40 -4.31 15.98 6.98
N LYS A 41 -3.92 16.80 5.99
CA LYS A 41 -3.74 18.25 6.20
C LYS A 41 -5.08 18.95 6.39
N GLU A 42 -6.14 18.47 5.74
CA GLU A 42 -7.48 19.04 5.83
C GLU A 42 -8.21 18.63 7.12
N HIS A 43 -8.06 17.37 7.56
CA HIS A 43 -8.82 16.81 8.69
C HIS A 43 -7.99 16.68 9.98
N GLN A 44 -8.12 17.67 10.87
CA GLN A 44 -7.65 17.58 12.26
C GLN A 44 -8.79 17.21 13.22
N PRO A 45 -8.55 16.42 14.28
CA PRO A 45 -7.24 15.93 14.76
C PRO A 45 -6.75 14.65 14.07
N VAL A 46 -5.43 14.52 13.93
CA VAL A 46 -4.73 13.32 13.42
C VAL A 46 -3.97 12.66 14.57
N ALA A 47 -3.92 11.33 14.59
CA ALA A 47 -3.13 10.54 15.52
C ALA A 47 -2.19 9.57 14.78
N ILE A 48 -1.06 9.27 15.43
CA ILE A 48 -0.13 8.23 15.00
C ILE A 48 -0.24 7.09 16.01
N VAL A 49 -0.54 5.90 15.52
CA VAL A 49 -0.57 4.67 16.30
C VAL A 49 0.61 3.82 15.86
N CYS A 50 1.40 3.34 16.82
CA CYS A 50 2.48 2.42 16.54
C CYS A 50 2.11 1.05 17.11
N ASP A 51 2.25 0.01 16.32
CA ASP A 51 2.29 -1.36 16.79
C ASP A 51 3.66 -1.98 16.46
N GLY A 52 3.99 -3.07 17.13
CA GLY A 52 5.17 -3.83 16.79
C GLY A 52 5.03 -5.26 17.23
N TRP A 53 5.64 -6.15 16.47
CA TRP A 53 5.73 -7.56 16.80
C TRP A 53 7.14 -8.05 16.52
N SER A 54 7.62 -8.93 17.41
CA SER A 54 8.87 -9.66 17.24
C SER A 54 8.57 -11.13 17.11
N ASP A 55 9.31 -11.81 16.26
CA ASP A 55 9.24 -13.26 16.12
C ASP A 55 10.32 -13.96 16.96
N PRO A 56 10.22 -15.29 17.17
CA PRO A 56 11.24 -16.05 17.88
C PRO A 56 12.60 -16.15 17.15
N ASN A 57 12.66 -15.79 15.85
CA ASN A 57 13.88 -15.78 15.06
C ASN A 57 14.64 -14.45 15.17
N SER A 58 14.26 -13.58 16.11
CA SER A 58 14.82 -12.24 16.31
C SER A 58 14.53 -11.26 15.17
N GLU A 59 13.53 -11.54 14.35
CA GLU A 59 12.96 -10.56 13.43
C GLU A 59 11.97 -9.68 14.17
N SER A 60 11.92 -8.40 13.82
CA SER A 60 10.97 -7.45 14.40
C SER A 60 10.42 -6.53 13.33
N VAL A 61 9.12 -6.31 13.38
CA VAL A 61 8.41 -5.39 12.48
C VAL A 61 7.68 -4.37 13.34
N ILE A 62 7.78 -3.11 12.95
CA ILE A 62 7.08 -2.00 13.59
C ILE A 62 6.13 -1.42 12.55
N ASN A 63 4.82 -1.44 12.82
CA ASN A 63 3.84 -0.79 11.96
C ASN A 63 3.52 0.60 12.50
N PHE A 64 3.52 1.58 11.60
CA PHE A 64 3.04 2.92 11.88
C PHE A 64 1.72 3.13 11.15
N MET A 65 0.68 3.48 11.89
CA MET A 65 -0.63 3.77 11.35
C MET A 65 -0.97 5.22 11.60
N VAL A 66 -1.18 5.97 10.52
CA VAL A 66 -1.71 7.32 10.60
C VAL A 66 -3.23 7.23 10.53
N THR A 67 -3.91 7.80 11.53
CA THR A 67 -5.36 7.73 11.66
C THR A 67 -5.96 9.08 11.99
N SER A 68 -7.17 9.30 11.50
CA SER A 68 -8.05 10.40 11.86
C SER A 68 -9.46 9.80 11.94
N PRO A 69 -10.34 10.27 12.84
CA PRO A 69 -11.72 9.76 12.91
C PRO A 69 -12.51 9.93 11.60
N PHE A 70 -12.00 10.74 10.66
CA PHE A 70 -12.62 11.02 9.37
C PHE A 70 -11.94 10.31 8.17
N ILE A 71 -10.85 9.56 8.39
CA ILE A 71 -10.04 8.96 7.32
C ILE A 71 -9.96 7.44 7.49
N ARG A 72 -9.89 6.69 6.39
CA ARG A 72 -9.60 5.25 6.44
C ARG A 72 -8.13 5.03 6.87
N PRO A 73 -7.84 4.16 7.86
CA PRO A 73 -6.49 3.97 8.35
C PRO A 73 -5.54 3.40 7.28
N ILE A 74 -4.31 3.91 7.26
CA ILE A 74 -3.23 3.39 6.41
C ILE A 74 -2.19 2.70 7.27
N VAL A 75 -1.86 1.47 6.90
CA VAL A 75 -0.79 0.69 7.52
C VAL A 75 0.51 0.95 6.75
N LEU A 76 1.46 1.61 7.39
CA LEU A 76 2.82 1.76 6.90
C LEU A 76 3.69 0.69 7.58
N VAL A 77 4.18 -0.27 6.80
CA VAL A 77 5.16 -1.27 7.27
C VAL A 77 6.54 -0.77 6.84
N ILE A 78 7.43 -0.47 7.79
CA ILE A 78 8.81 -0.02 7.53
C ILE A 78 9.78 -1.18 7.77
#